data_AF-A0A376L133-F1
#
_entry.id   AF-A0A376L133-F1
#
_cell.length_a   1.000
_cell.length_b   1.000
_cell.length_c   1.000
_cell.angle_alpha   90.00
_cell.angle_beta   90.00
_cell.angle_gamma   90.00
#
_symmetry.space_group_name_H-M   'P 1'
#
loop_
_entity.id
_entity.type
_entity.pdbx_description
1 polymer ?
#
loop_
_entity_poly.entity_id
_entity_poly.type
_entity_poly.pdbx_seq_one_letter_code
_entity_poly.pdbx_strand_id
1 'polypeptide(L)'
;MNCVPPLPEFLPGLRALCDEFGALLIIDEVMTGFRVALAGAQDYYGVVPDLTCLGKIIGGGMPVGAFGGRRDVMDALAPTVRSIRRVRFPVTQLRWQRVSPV
;
A
#
# COMPACT_ATOMS: atom_id res chain seq x y z
N MET A 1 -13.55 -19.64 5.74
CA MET A 1 -12.42 -18.69 5.73
C MET A 1 -12.71 -17.66 6.79
N ASN A 2 -11.82 -17.46 7.76
CA ASN A 2 -12.07 -16.61 8.92
C ASN A 2 -11.79 -15.13 8.55
N CYS A 3 -12.70 -14.23 8.87
CA CYS A 3 -12.52 -12.77 8.70
C CYS A 3 -12.59 -12.14 10.09
N VAL A 4 -11.46 -11.63 10.57
CA VAL A 4 -11.35 -11.01 11.88
C VAL A 4 -10.98 -9.54 11.66
N PRO A 5 -11.93 -8.60 11.88
CA PRO A 5 -11.61 -7.18 11.76
C PRO A 5 -10.66 -6.74 12.88
N PRO A 6 -9.76 -5.78 12.62
CA PRO A 6 -8.93 -5.20 13.66
C PRO A 6 -9.79 -4.46 14.68
N LEU A 7 -9.32 -4.42 15.92
CA LEU A 7 -9.86 -3.49 16.91
C LEU A 7 -9.53 -2.04 16.48
N PRO A 8 -10.39 -1.04 16.80
CA PRO A 8 -10.20 0.34 16.34
C PRO A 8 -8.81 0.91 16.61
N GLU A 9 -8.24 0.62 17.78
CA GLU A 9 -6.95 1.16 18.22
C GLU A 9 -5.74 0.35 17.75
N PHE A 10 -5.96 -0.82 17.13
CA PHE A 10 -4.87 -1.73 16.79
C PHE A 10 -3.96 -1.17 15.69
N LEU A 11 -4.54 -0.73 14.57
CA LEU A 11 -3.77 -0.20 13.45
C LEU A 11 -3.14 1.17 13.76
N PRO A 12 -3.85 2.13 14.40
CA PRO A 12 -3.22 3.36 14.89
C PRO A 12 -2.11 3.12 15.90
N GLY A 13 -2.29 2.17 16.83
CA GLY A 13 -1.27 1.80 17.80
C GLY A 13 -0.02 1.21 17.14
N LEU A 14 -0.19 0.35 16.13
CA LEU A 14 0.94 -0.16 15.34
C LEU A 14 1.68 0.96 14.60
N ARG A 15 0.95 1.91 14.00
CA ARG A 15 1.56 3.06 13.34
C ARG A 15 2.41 3.88 14.31
N ALA A 16 1.86 4.22 15.48
CA ALA A 16 2.56 4.97 16.51
C ALA A 16 3.85 4.27 16.96
N LEU A 17 3.79 2.95 17.20
CA LEU A 17 4.97 2.16 17.56
C LEU A 17 6.01 2.12 16.44
N CYS A 18 5.58 1.94 15.19
CA CYS A 18 6.49 1.96 14.05
C CYS A 18 7.21 3.31 13.93
N ASP A 19 6.50 4.42 14.15
CA ASP A 19 7.09 5.77 14.16
C ASP A 19 8.07 5.97 15.32
N GLU A 20 7.74 5.49 16.51
CA GLU A 20 8.59 5.59 17.70
C GLU A 20 9.93 4.86 17.52
N PHE A 21 9.90 3.64 16.99
CA PHE A 21 11.08 2.79 16.86
C PHE A 21 11.78 2.91 15.50
N GLY A 22 11.28 3.76 14.59
CA GLY A 22 11.80 3.87 13.23
C GLY A 22 11.63 2.60 12.39
N ALA A 23 10.65 1.76 12.74
CA ALA A 23 10.29 0.57 11.99
C ALA A 23 9.35 0.91 10.83
N LEU A 24 9.43 0.14 9.75
CA LEU A 24 8.52 0.30 8.62
C LEU A 24 7.20 -0.43 8.89
N LEU A 25 6.08 0.28 8.80
CA LEU A 25 4.75 -0.31 8.78
C LEU A 25 4.41 -0.78 7.38
N ILE A 26 4.25 -2.10 7.22
CA ILE A 26 3.82 -2.71 5.96
C ILE A 26 2.39 -3.22 6.15
N ILE A 27 1.47 -2.76 5.30
CA ILE A 27 0.10 -3.32 5.25
C ILE A 27 -0.01 -4.25 4.05
N ASP A 28 -0.29 -5.52 4.32
CA ASP A 28 -0.59 -6.51 3.29
C ASP A 28 -2.06 -6.39 2.85
N GLU A 29 -2.24 -5.76 1.69
CA GLU A 29 -3.52 -5.54 1.05
C GLU A 29 -3.77 -6.50 -0.13
N VAL A 30 -3.09 -7.65 -0.17
CA VAL A 30 -3.33 -8.66 -1.22
C VAL A 30 -4.77 -9.18 -1.17
N MET A 31 -5.39 -9.26 0.01
CA MET A 31 -6.80 -9.64 0.19
C MET A 31 -7.75 -8.45 0.18
N THR A 32 -7.37 -7.38 0.89
CA THR A 32 -8.24 -6.25 1.23
C THR A 32 -8.23 -5.13 0.19
N GLY A 33 -7.13 -4.97 -0.54
CA GLY A 33 -6.93 -3.92 -1.54
C GLY A 33 -7.94 -4.05 -2.67
N PHE A 34 -8.62 -2.94 -3.00
CA PHE A 34 -9.74 -2.89 -3.95
C PHE A 34 -10.94 -3.79 -3.61
N ARG A 35 -10.96 -4.42 -2.42
CA ARG A 35 -12.04 -5.28 -1.94
C ARG A 35 -12.86 -4.61 -0.85
N VAL A 36 -12.17 -4.07 0.16
CA VAL A 36 -12.81 -3.44 1.33
C VAL A 36 -13.24 -2.00 1.00
N ALA A 37 -12.37 -1.26 0.30
CA ALA A 37 -12.65 0.06 -0.25
C ALA A 37 -11.83 0.26 -1.54
N LEU A 38 -12.19 1.27 -2.33
CA LEU A 38 -11.46 1.60 -3.56
C LEU A 38 -9.98 1.95 -3.30
N ALA A 39 -9.70 2.61 -2.19
CA ALA A 39 -8.35 2.94 -1.75
C ALA A 39 -7.76 1.93 -0.74
N GLY A 40 -8.41 0.76 -0.57
CA GLY A 40 -7.96 -0.30 0.32
C GLY A 40 -8.39 -0.13 1.78
N ALA A 41 -8.00 -1.11 2.61
CA ALA A 41 -8.23 -1.10 4.05
C ALA A 41 -7.47 0.04 4.75
N GLN A 42 -6.32 0.46 4.22
CA GLN A 42 -5.56 1.59 4.76
C GLN A 42 -6.40 2.89 4.80
N ASP A 43 -7.16 3.18 3.75
CA ASP A 43 -8.08 4.33 3.68
C ASP A 43 -9.32 4.10 4.56
N TYR A 44 -9.88 2.90 4.52
CA TYR A 44 -11.05 2.53 5.34
C TYR A 44 -10.80 2.67 6.86
N TYR A 45 -9.61 2.31 7.32
CA TYR A 45 -9.21 2.40 8.73
C TYR A 45 -8.43 3.69 9.06
N GLY A 46 -8.19 4.58 8.09
CA GLY A 46 -7.52 5.86 8.31
C GLY A 46 -6.05 5.74 8.76
N VAL A 47 -5.32 4.73 8.29
CA VAL A 47 -3.91 4.49 8.65
C VAL A 47 -3.03 4.51 7.40
N VAL A 48 -1.96 5.30 7.43
CA VAL A 48 -1.00 5.41 6.32
C VAL A 48 0.22 4.51 6.57
N PRO A 49 0.42 3.45 5.77
CA PRO A 49 1.59 2.60 5.88
C PRO A 49 2.81 3.18 5.16
N ASP A 50 4.00 2.67 5.48
CA ASP A 50 5.23 2.97 4.75
C ASP A 50 5.29 2.21 3.43
N LEU A 51 4.78 0.97 3.42
CA LEU A 51 4.65 0.12 2.24
C LEU A 51 3.29 -0.60 2.24
N THR A 52 2.73 -0.79 1.05
CA THR A 52 1.53 -1.59 0.79
C THR A 52 1.87 -2.73 -0.17
N CYS A 53 1.46 -3.94 0.17
CA CYS A 53 1.51 -5.09 -0.75
C CYS A 53 0.14 -5.30 -1.39
N LEU A 54 0.11 -5.56 -2.70
CA LEU A 54 -1.10 -5.76 -3.48
C LEU A 54 -0.97 -7.04 -4.32
N GLY A 55 -2.11 -7.65 -4.60
CA GLY A 55 -2.22 -8.86 -5.41
C GLY A 55 -3.69 -9.16 -5.69
N LYS A 56 -3.99 -10.41 -6.04
CA LYS A 56 -5.35 -10.90 -6.32
C LYS A 56 -6.09 -10.01 -7.32
N ILE A 57 -6.93 -9.08 -6.83
CA ILE A 57 -7.81 -8.22 -7.64
C ILE A 57 -7.02 -7.45 -8.69
N ILE A 58 -5.82 -6.96 -8.34
CA ILE A 58 -5.00 -6.17 -9.29
C ILE A 58 -4.58 -6.96 -10.53
N GLY A 59 -4.56 -8.29 -10.45
CA GLY A 59 -4.20 -9.14 -11.57
C GLY A 59 -5.36 -9.42 -12.52
N GLY A 60 -6.61 -9.12 -12.14
CA GLY A 60 -7.78 -9.37 -12.99
C GLY A 60 -7.92 -10.83 -13.44
N GLY A 61 -7.42 -11.79 -12.65
CA GLY A 61 -7.36 -13.22 -13.00
C GLY A 61 -6.00 -13.71 -13.52
N MET A 62 -5.05 -12.81 -13.73
CA MET A 62 -3.66 -13.12 -14.11
C MET A 62 -2.73 -13.11 -12.89
N PRO A 63 -1.60 -13.85 -12.93
CA PRO A 63 -0.62 -13.84 -11.84
C PRO A 63 0.10 -12.48 -11.77
N VAL A 64 -0.32 -11.64 -10.83
CA VAL A 64 0.25 -10.31 -10.59
C VAL A 64 0.38 -10.06 -9.09
N GLY A 65 1.55 -9.54 -8.72
CA GLY A 65 1.82 -8.97 -7.41
C GLY A 65 2.48 -7.60 -7.56
N ALA A 66 2.22 -6.71 -6.62
CA ALA A 66 2.83 -5.39 -6.58
C ALA A 66 3.09 -4.99 -5.14
N PHE A 67 4.09 -4.15 -4.93
CA PHE A 67 4.29 -3.45 -3.67
C PHE A 67 4.75 -2.03 -3.95
N GLY A 68 4.44 -1.11 -3.05
CA GLY A 68 4.81 0.29 -3.21
C GLY A 68 4.51 1.09 -1.96
N GLY A 69 5.03 2.31 -1.90
CA GLY A 69 4.85 3.18 -0.75
C GLY A 69 5.80 4.35 -0.80
N ARG A 70 6.39 4.69 0.34
CA ARG A 70 7.29 5.84 0.47
C ARG A 70 8.47 5.78 -0.50
N ARG A 71 8.79 6.92 -1.10
CA ARG A 71 9.84 7.04 -2.13
C ARG A 71 11.22 6.67 -1.60
N ASP A 72 11.58 7.17 -0.42
CA ASP A 72 12.86 6.90 0.22
C ASP A 72 13.09 5.40 0.48
N VAL A 73 12.02 4.68 0.83
CA VAL A 73 12.05 3.21 0.97
C VAL A 73 12.19 2.52 -0.39
N MET A 74 11.43 2.96 -1.40
CA MET A 74 11.48 2.38 -2.75
C MET A 74 12.79 2.68 -3.49
N ASP A 75 13.50 3.75 -3.13
CA ASP A 75 14.80 4.11 -3.70
C ASP A 75 15.92 3.13 -3.29
N ALA A 76 15.70 2.29 -2.26
CA ALA A 76 16.61 1.20 -1.89
C ALA A 76 16.54 -0.01 -2.84
N LEU A 77 15.56 -0.06 -3.76
CA LEU A 77 15.42 -1.17 -4.70
C LEU A 77 16.48 -1.12 -5.81
N ALA A 78 17.10 -2.27 -6.06
CA ALA A 78 18.07 -2.43 -7.13
C ALA A 78 17.40 -2.63 -8.51
N PRO A 79 18.01 -2.13 -9.61
CA PRO A 79 18.98 -1.04 -9.67
C PRO A 79 18.24 0.30 -9.56
N THR A 80 18.85 1.31 -8.92
CA THR A 80 18.29 2.64 -8.60
C THR A 80 17.15 3.01 -9.57
N VAL A 81 15.93 3.23 -9.06
CA VAL A 81 14.62 3.37 -9.77
C VAL A 81 14.66 4.12 -11.11
N ARG A 82 15.67 4.97 -11.35
CA ARG A 82 16.02 5.55 -12.65
C ARG A 82 16.27 4.55 -13.79
N SER A 83 16.66 3.32 -13.49
CA SER A 83 17.04 2.30 -14.50
C SER A 83 15.99 1.20 -14.72
N ILE A 84 14.99 1.08 -13.84
CA ILE A 84 13.86 0.16 -14.04
C ILE A 84 12.94 0.74 -15.12
N ARG A 85 12.75 -0.02 -16.21
CA ARG A 85 11.73 0.29 -17.21
C ARG A 85 10.38 0.37 -16.49
N ARG A 86 9.81 1.59 -16.43
CA ARG A 86 8.41 1.81 -16.05
C ARG A 86 7.55 0.96 -16.99
N VAL A 87 7.07 -0.18 -16.52
CA VAL A 87 6.02 -0.91 -17.23
C VAL A 87 4.75 -0.09 -17.03
N ARG A 88 4.48 0.82 -17.98
CA ARG A 88 3.20 1.52 -18.06
C ARG A 88 2.18 0.50 -18.50
N PHE A 89 1.35 0.02 -17.57
CA PHE A 89 0.10 -0.61 -17.94
C PHE A 89 -0.82 0.47 -18.53
N PRO A 90 -1.39 0.27 -19.73
CA PRO A 90 -2.37 1.17 -20.30
C PRO A 90 -3.71 0.88 -19.64
N VAL A 91 -3.89 1.31 -18.38
CA VAL A 91 -5.21 1.39 -17.76
C VAL A 91 -5.36 2.81 -17.22
N THR A 92 -6.19 3.55 -17.95
CA THR A 92 -6.82 4.83 -17.66
C THR A 92 -6.98 5.19 -16.17
N GLN A 93 -6.54 6.41 -15.83
CA GLN A 93 -7.07 7.28 -14.77
C GLN A 93 -7.30 6.67 -13.37
N LEU A 94 -6.22 6.45 -12.62
CA LEU A 94 -6.23 6.69 -11.16
C LEU A 94 -5.14 7.69 -10.84
N ARG A 95 -5.50 8.96 -10.99
CA ARG A 95 -4.72 10.11 -10.55
C ARG A 95 -4.79 10.09 -9.03
N TRP A 96 -3.75 9.56 -8.36
CA TRP A 96 -3.49 9.85 -6.96
C TRP A 96 -3.43 11.38 -6.84
N GLN A 97 -4.55 11.97 -6.40
CA GLN A 97 -4.59 13.40 -6.14
C GLN A 97 -3.60 13.64 -5.01
N ARG A 98 -2.57 14.44 -5.31
CA ARG A 98 -1.76 15.07 -4.29
C ARG A 98 -2.73 15.77 -3.34
N VAL A 99 -2.81 15.31 -2.09
CA VAL A 99 -3.28 16.17 -1.02
C VAL A 99 -2.20 17.24 -0.88
N SER A 100 -2.52 18.44 -1.34
CA SER A 100 -1.66 19.60 -1.19
C SER A 100 -1.50 19.91 0.29
N PRO A 101 -0.29 20.26 0.77
CA PRO A 101 -0.15 20.82 2.11
C PRO A 101 -0.69 22.25 2.10
N VAL A 102 -1.76 22.48 2.87
CA VAL A 102 -2.06 23.75 3.53
C VAL A 102 -2.19 23.46 5.01
#